data_AF-A0A3N2KQN6-F1
#
_entry.id   AF-A0A3N2KQN6-F1
#
_cell.length_a   1.000
_cell.length_b   1.000
_cell.length_c   1.000
_cell.angle_alpha   90.00
_cell.angle_beta   90.00
_cell.angle_gamma   90.00
#
_symmetry.space_group_name_H-M   'P 1'
#
loop_
_entity.id
_entity.type
_entity.pdbx_description
1 polymer ?
#
loop_
_entity_poly.entity_id
_entity_poly.type
_entity_poly.pdbx_seq_one_letter_code
_entity_poly.pdbx_strand_id
1 'polypeptide(L)'
;MLRWYPEISIENIKFPHYPKHGIAMKKGSPVIIIIVAVAIVAIMSLLPLSEWSGGQIKDFSLVSDILKEVGIIEGAPSYETTEDIDPALIQAQAEGEPADILPEKCEPIDTIIPEKGEPIDTIISPVKPSRVGELVKIEDYTTLGVGLANFKAALGEGGLVRVAVVGDSYIEGDIFTQDLRSLLQGEYGGEGVGYVNMHTNFPGFRRSVKQSGDGWKTFTANKKIDRKYIDIAEQYSIPTGTAKSLYEGTSAFPQTKSWSRSRFLFISPEDVTISVKTDDSEWEERNISGSPSVQCLEVGGPVSKFGIKTSATSLIGFGVWLDGASGISVDCMSSRGFSGITLTKVNPDLSREMAEYIDYDLIILEFGINAMSAKQKDYSIYCSRMVDVINHVRVCYPEADILLMGVGDRGEKVGSQVKSMSTASFMISAQRDAARRAHCLFWDTREAMGGENAVVEWSGAGFINKDYIHLTHKGGARLAKELFNAIQSDLK
;
A
#
# COMPACT_ATOMS: atom_id res chain seq x y z
N MET A 1 45.31 76.04 22.29
CA MET A 1 44.93 75.44 21.00
C MET A 1 43.52 74.88 21.19
N LEU A 2 42.48 75.61 20.78
CA LEU A 2 41.88 75.58 19.43
C LEU A 2 41.24 74.21 19.14
N ARG A 3 39.97 74.07 18.77
CA ARG A 3 38.76 74.91 18.74
C ARG A 3 37.67 73.90 18.30
N TRP A 4 36.55 73.85 18.98
CA TRP A 4 35.37 73.08 18.55
C TRP A 4 34.42 73.97 17.72
N TYR A 5 33.75 73.33 16.75
CA TYR A 5 32.61 73.77 15.91
C TYR A 5 32.87 74.78 14.76
N PRO A 6 32.08 74.77 13.65
CA PRO A 6 30.66 74.36 13.60
C PRO A 6 30.17 73.53 12.41
N GLU A 7 28.92 73.09 12.58
CA GLU A 7 27.95 72.57 11.61
C GLU A 7 27.99 73.29 10.26
N ILE A 8 27.79 72.53 9.17
CA ILE A 8 27.38 73.07 7.88
C ILE A 8 26.05 72.41 7.49
N SER A 9 25.00 73.21 7.62
CA SER A 9 23.68 73.02 7.00
C SER A 9 23.82 73.10 5.47
N ILE A 10 23.21 72.14 4.77
CA ILE A 10 22.99 72.21 3.31
C ILE A 10 21.51 72.56 3.07
N GLU A 11 21.05 73.65 3.68
CA GLU A 11 20.04 74.51 3.06
C GLU A 11 20.79 75.49 2.15
N ASN A 12 20.63 75.33 0.83
CA ASN A 12 21.00 76.25 -0.28
C ASN A 12 21.77 75.60 -1.44
N ILE A 13 21.34 74.42 -1.92
CA ILE A 13 21.65 74.02 -3.29
C ILE A 13 20.43 74.32 -4.18
N LYS A 14 20.47 75.47 -4.86
CA LYS A 14 19.53 75.81 -5.92
C LYS A 14 19.96 75.08 -7.21
N PHE A 15 19.21 74.06 -7.61
CA PHE A 15 19.29 73.51 -8.96
C PHE A 15 18.31 74.23 -9.91
N PRO A 16 18.70 74.50 -11.16
CA PRO A 16 17.90 75.26 -12.11
C PRO A 16 16.59 74.55 -12.49
N HIS A 17 15.50 75.32 -12.52
CA HIS A 17 14.19 74.91 -13.02
C HIS A 17 14.24 74.58 -14.51
N TYR A 18 14.05 73.31 -14.86
CA TYR A 18 13.65 72.88 -16.20
C TYR A 18 12.14 72.57 -16.23
N PRO A 19 11.41 73.04 -17.26
CA PRO A 19 9.95 72.96 -17.31
C PRO A 19 9.43 71.53 -17.48
N LYS A 20 8.29 71.29 -16.82
CA LYS A 20 7.51 70.05 -16.83
C LYS A 20 7.11 69.64 -18.26
N HIS A 21 7.73 68.60 -18.79
CA HIS A 21 7.06 67.65 -19.68
C HIS A 21 6.82 66.37 -18.89
N GLY A 22 5.69 66.37 -18.18
CA GLY A 22 5.14 65.16 -17.61
C GLY A 22 4.70 64.23 -18.74
N ILE A 23 5.60 63.36 -19.18
CA ILE A 23 5.16 62.03 -19.59
C ILE A 23 4.71 61.39 -18.28
N ALA A 24 3.39 61.41 -18.04
CA ALA A 24 2.80 60.59 -17.02
C ALA A 24 3.15 59.14 -17.39
N MET A 25 4.23 58.60 -16.81
CA MET A 25 4.34 57.16 -16.66
C MET A 25 3.13 56.79 -15.83
N LYS A 26 2.08 56.27 -16.49
CA LYS A 26 0.97 55.60 -15.83
C LYS A 26 1.64 54.67 -14.83
N LYS A 27 1.43 54.90 -13.53
CA LYS A 27 1.76 53.91 -12.51
C LYS A 27 1.06 52.64 -12.95
N GLY A 28 1.82 51.69 -13.50
CA GLY A 28 1.28 50.42 -13.93
C GLY A 28 0.51 49.86 -12.75
N SER A 29 -0.77 49.55 -12.93
CA SER A 29 -1.52 48.87 -11.88
C SER A 29 -0.77 47.56 -11.63
N PRO A 30 -0.29 47.29 -10.40
CA PRO A 30 0.41 46.05 -10.09
C PRO A 30 -0.42 44.83 -10.54
N VAL A 31 -1.75 44.97 -10.46
CA VAL A 31 -2.73 43.97 -10.90
C VAL A 31 -2.67 43.72 -12.41
N ILE A 32 -2.52 44.76 -13.24
CA ILE A 32 -2.40 44.59 -14.70
C ILE A 32 -1.07 43.93 -15.07
N ILE A 33 0.01 44.29 -14.38
CA ILE A 33 1.33 43.66 -14.59
C ILE A 33 1.27 42.18 -14.24
N ILE A 34 0.62 41.84 -13.12
CA ILE A 34 0.43 40.44 -12.70
C ILE A 34 -0.44 39.68 -13.71
N ILE A 35 -1.56 40.26 -14.17
CA ILE A 35 -2.43 39.60 -15.17
C ILE A 35 -1.69 39.36 -16.48
N VAL A 36 -0.91 40.33 -16.96
CA VAL A 36 -0.12 40.19 -18.18
C VAL A 36 0.98 39.13 -18.01
N ALA A 37 1.66 39.11 -16.85
CA ALA A 37 2.65 38.08 -16.53
C ALA A 37 2.02 36.68 -16.51
N VAL A 38 0.86 36.51 -15.86
CA VAL A 38 0.12 35.23 -15.82
C VAL A 38 -0.33 34.80 -17.21
N ALA A 39 -0.79 35.74 -18.05
CA ALA A 39 -1.19 35.44 -19.42
C ALA A 39 0.01 35.00 -20.29
N ILE A 40 1.17 35.64 -20.15
CA ILE A 40 2.40 35.25 -20.86
C ILE A 40 2.83 33.84 -20.43
N VAL A 41 2.82 33.55 -19.14
CA VAL A 41 3.20 32.24 -18.61
C VAL A 41 2.20 31.16 -19.04
N ALA A 42 0.90 31.46 -19.09
CA ALA A 42 -0.12 30.56 -19.63
C ALA A 42 0.08 30.28 -21.13
N ILE A 43 0.42 31.30 -21.93
CA ILE A 43 0.72 31.12 -23.35
C ILE A 43 1.99 30.29 -23.54
N MET A 44 3.06 30.56 -22.78
CA MET A 44 4.29 29.77 -22.80
C MET A 44 4.04 28.31 -22.43
N SER A 45 3.05 28.03 -21.57
CA SER A 45 2.70 26.66 -21.18
C SER A 45 2.03 25.83 -22.27
N LEU A 46 1.62 26.46 -23.38
CA LEU A 46 0.96 25.81 -24.51
C LEU A 46 1.90 25.65 -25.72
N LEU A 47 3.17 26.09 -25.60
CA LEU A 47 4.16 26.01 -26.67
C LEU A 47 5.02 24.75 -26.52
N PRO A 48 5.33 24.03 -27.62
CA PRO A 48 6.19 22.84 -27.60
C PRO A 48 7.67 23.28 -27.60
N LEU A 49 8.10 23.90 -26.50
CA LEU A 49 9.43 24.48 -26.33
C LEU A 49 10.54 23.42 -26.43
N SER A 50 10.26 22.18 -26.03
CA SER A 50 11.17 21.05 -26.11
C SER A 50 11.44 20.62 -27.55
N GLU A 51 10.41 20.59 -28.40
CA GLU A 51 10.56 20.27 -29.83
C GLU A 51 11.32 21.36 -30.57
N TRP A 52 11.05 22.64 -30.26
CA TRP A 52 11.70 23.77 -30.94
C TRP A 52 13.16 23.97 -30.52
N SER A 53 13.53 23.53 -29.33
CA SER A 53 14.90 23.69 -28.79
C SER A 53 15.75 22.42 -28.88
N GLY A 54 15.25 21.35 -29.50
CA GLY A 54 15.94 20.06 -29.55
C GLY A 54 16.21 19.48 -28.15
N GLY A 55 15.32 19.74 -27.19
CA GLY A 55 15.40 19.24 -25.82
C GLY A 55 16.23 20.08 -24.85
N GLN A 56 16.77 21.24 -25.25
CA GLN A 56 17.54 22.11 -24.35
C GLN A 56 16.66 22.91 -23.38
N ILE A 57 15.43 23.24 -23.77
CA ILE A 57 14.44 23.94 -22.94
C ILE A 57 13.26 23.01 -22.73
N LYS A 58 12.91 22.76 -21.47
CA LYS A 58 11.81 21.85 -21.11
C LYS A 58 10.45 22.52 -21.35
N ASP A 59 9.45 21.71 -21.69
CA ASP A 59 8.06 22.16 -21.72
C ASP A 59 7.59 22.50 -20.31
N PHE A 60 6.85 23.58 -20.20
CA PHE A 60 6.39 24.17 -18.95
C PHE A 60 4.86 24.03 -18.85
N SER A 61 4.31 23.70 -17.68
CA SER A 61 2.85 23.61 -17.48
C SER A 61 2.43 24.29 -16.17
N LEU A 62 1.76 25.44 -16.32
CA LEU A 62 1.37 26.30 -15.21
C LEU A 62 0.40 25.60 -14.23
N VAL A 63 -0.51 24.76 -14.74
CA VAL A 63 -1.50 24.06 -13.91
C VAL A 63 -0.85 22.97 -13.06
N SER A 64 0.13 22.24 -13.61
CA SER A 64 0.87 21.22 -12.84
C SER A 64 1.74 21.83 -11.77
N ASP A 65 2.34 23.01 -12.00
CA ASP A 65 3.20 23.66 -11.03
C ASP A 65 2.41 24.30 -9.88
N ILE A 66 1.21 24.86 -10.15
CA ILE A 66 0.32 25.36 -9.09
C ILE A 66 -0.21 24.21 -8.22
N LEU A 67 -0.54 23.06 -8.80
CA LEU A 67 -0.97 21.86 -8.04
C LEU A 67 0.14 21.29 -7.15
N LYS A 68 1.40 21.53 -7.52
CA LYS A 68 2.61 21.19 -6.77
C LYS A 68 2.80 22.10 -5.55
N GLU A 69 2.58 23.40 -5.71
CA GLU A 69 2.78 24.40 -4.65
C GLU A 69 1.66 24.38 -3.59
N VAL A 70 0.47 23.89 -3.94
CA VAL A 70 -0.67 23.71 -3.02
C VAL A 70 -0.67 22.31 -2.37
N GLY A 71 0.35 21.48 -2.61
CA GLY A 71 0.53 20.18 -1.93
C GLY A 71 -0.49 19.09 -2.30
N ILE A 72 -1.14 19.23 -3.47
CA ILE A 72 -2.12 18.24 -3.97
C ILE A 72 -1.43 17.17 -4.83
N ILE A 73 -0.25 17.46 -5.37
CA ILE A 73 0.57 16.51 -6.13
C ILE A 73 2.03 16.70 -5.72
N GLU A 74 2.56 15.83 -4.86
CA GLU A 74 4.01 15.65 -4.75
C GLU A 74 4.48 14.58 -5.73
N GLY A 75 5.49 14.93 -6.51
CA GLY A 75 6.12 14.09 -7.54
C GLY A 75 5.96 14.67 -8.93
N ALA A 76 6.98 15.38 -9.43
CA ALA A 76 7.14 15.44 -10.89
C ALA A 76 7.54 14.04 -11.36
N PRO A 77 7.10 13.59 -12.55
CA PRO A 77 7.76 12.47 -13.21
C PRO A 77 9.15 12.97 -13.62
N SER A 78 10.18 12.62 -12.86
CA SER A 78 11.53 12.62 -13.42
C SER A 78 11.53 11.57 -14.51
N TYR A 79 11.93 11.96 -15.72
CA TYR A 79 12.18 11.02 -16.84
C TYR A 79 13.46 10.21 -16.63
N GLU A 80 13.87 10.05 -15.38
CA GLU A 80 14.85 9.11 -14.88
C GLU A 80 14.17 8.45 -13.66
N THR A 81 13.63 7.26 -13.85
CA THR A 81 13.28 6.38 -12.74
C THR A 81 14.60 5.92 -12.14
N THR A 82 15.09 6.60 -11.10
CA THR A 82 15.87 5.88 -10.10
C THR A 82 14.92 4.82 -9.56
N GLU A 83 15.19 3.57 -9.90
CA GLU A 83 14.44 2.43 -9.39
C GLU A 83 14.78 2.33 -7.91
N ASP A 84 13.96 2.96 -7.08
CA ASP A 84 14.15 2.97 -5.63
C ASP A 84 13.75 1.59 -5.10
N ILE A 85 14.73 0.69 -5.05
CA ILE A 85 14.59 -0.62 -4.43
C ILE A 85 14.27 -0.43 -2.94
N ASP A 86 13.36 -1.24 -2.41
CA ASP A 86 13.00 -1.25 -1.00
C ASP A 86 14.26 -1.25 -0.10
N PRO A 87 14.45 -0.22 0.76
CA PRO A 87 15.60 -0.15 1.66
C PRO A 87 15.76 -1.36 2.58
N ALA A 88 14.65 -1.99 3.00
CA ALA A 88 14.73 -3.20 3.80
C ALA A 88 15.41 -4.34 3.01
N LEU A 89 15.23 -4.39 1.68
CA LEU A 89 15.81 -5.43 0.83
C LEU A 89 17.29 -5.18 0.64
N ILE A 90 17.66 -3.92 0.45
CA ILE A 90 19.06 -3.50 0.40
C ILE A 90 19.77 -3.89 1.70
N GLN A 91 19.15 -3.65 2.85
CA GLN A 91 19.69 -4.07 4.14
C GLN A 91 19.84 -5.60 4.22
N ALA A 92 18.79 -6.35 3.85
CA ALA A 92 18.80 -7.81 3.90
C ALA A 92 19.81 -8.44 2.92
N GLN A 93 20.14 -7.75 1.82
CA GLN A 93 21.19 -8.11 0.87
C GLN A 93 22.58 -7.86 1.46
N ALA A 94 22.79 -6.69 2.09
CA ALA A 94 24.06 -6.37 2.75
C ALA A 94 24.39 -7.33 3.91
N GLU A 95 23.37 -7.79 4.65
CA GLU A 95 23.51 -8.81 5.70
C GLU A 95 23.75 -10.23 5.15
N GLY A 96 23.44 -10.47 3.86
CA GLY A 96 23.64 -11.75 3.16
C GLY A 96 24.97 -11.90 2.42
N GLU A 97 25.75 -10.81 2.30
CA GLU A 97 27.14 -10.88 1.84
C GLU A 97 28.06 -11.21 3.03
N PRO A 98 29.06 -12.11 2.86
CA PRO A 98 29.91 -12.51 3.97
C PRO A 98 30.85 -11.36 4.37
N ALA A 99 30.42 -10.56 5.35
CA ALA A 99 31.27 -9.62 6.05
C ALA A 99 31.68 -10.22 7.42
N ASP A 100 32.98 -10.40 7.61
CA ASP A 100 33.62 -10.71 8.89
C ASP A 100 33.19 -9.68 9.96
N ILE A 101 32.20 -10.00 10.80
CA ILE A 101 31.88 -9.20 11.99
C ILE A 101 31.57 -10.13 13.16
N LEU A 102 32.44 -10.05 14.18
CA LEU A 102 32.32 -10.69 15.49
C LEU A 102 31.04 -10.23 16.21
N PRO A 103 30.34 -11.11 16.96
CA PRO A 103 29.05 -10.79 17.54
C PRO A 103 29.18 -9.84 18.73
N GLU A 104 28.49 -8.69 18.67
CA GLU A 104 28.08 -7.96 19.87
C GLU A 104 26.95 -8.73 20.57
N LYS A 105 27.09 -8.84 21.89
CA LYS A 105 26.19 -9.59 22.78
C LYS A 105 24.80 -8.96 22.81
N CYS A 106 23.79 -9.68 22.33
CA CYS A 106 22.42 -9.55 22.80
C CYS A 106 22.10 -10.70 23.77
N GLU A 107 21.44 -10.37 24.87
CA GLU A 107 21.02 -11.31 25.92
C GLU A 107 19.98 -12.33 25.40
N PRO A 108 19.91 -13.53 25.99
CA PRO A 108 19.10 -14.62 25.47
C PRO A 108 17.62 -14.34 25.75
N ILE A 109 16.83 -14.25 24.67
CA ILE A 109 15.39 -14.43 24.75
C ILE A 109 15.16 -15.95 24.69
N ASP A 110 14.57 -16.52 25.74
CA ASP A 110 14.07 -17.90 25.76
C ASP A 110 12.85 -17.99 24.82
N THR A 111 13.11 -17.95 23.52
CA THR A 111 12.17 -18.45 22.53
C THR A 111 12.48 -19.91 22.32
N ILE A 112 11.50 -20.76 22.54
CA ILE A 112 11.53 -22.18 22.15
C ILE A 112 11.67 -22.19 20.62
N ILE A 113 12.91 -22.23 20.14
CA ILE A 113 13.24 -22.63 18.78
C ILE A 113 12.76 -24.08 18.68
N PRO A 114 11.84 -24.43 17.77
CA PRO A 114 11.50 -25.82 17.54
C PRO A 114 12.80 -26.58 17.24
N GLU A 115 13.07 -27.63 18.01
CA GLU A 115 14.26 -28.45 17.85
C GLU A 115 14.42 -28.86 16.38
N LYS A 116 15.65 -28.67 15.90
CA LYS A 116 16.17 -29.15 14.63
C LYS A 116 15.85 -30.63 14.46
N GLY A 117 14.83 -30.98 13.67
CA GLY A 117 14.41 -32.39 13.63
C GLY A 117 13.26 -32.81 12.73
N GLU A 118 12.87 -32.06 11.71
CA GLU A 118 12.14 -32.66 10.57
C GLU A 118 12.90 -32.34 9.28
N PRO A 119 13.06 -33.31 8.36
CA PRO A 119 13.71 -33.04 7.09
C PRO A 119 12.88 -31.97 6.38
N ILE A 120 13.48 -30.80 6.12
CA ILE A 120 12.96 -29.88 5.11
C ILE A 120 12.78 -30.75 3.87
N ASP A 121 11.53 -30.91 3.43
CA ASP A 121 11.19 -31.80 2.34
C ASP A 121 12.08 -31.47 1.13
N THR A 122 13.09 -32.31 0.90
CA THR A 122 14.08 -32.08 -0.17
C THR A 122 13.44 -32.21 -1.56
N ILE A 123 12.17 -32.63 -1.64
CA ILE A 123 11.45 -32.80 -2.89
C ILE A 123 10.78 -31.48 -3.28
N ILE A 124 11.51 -30.68 -4.05
CA ILE A 124 10.93 -29.50 -4.71
C ILE A 124 10.11 -29.97 -5.91
N SER A 125 8.79 -29.85 -5.82
CA SER A 125 7.85 -30.14 -6.93
C SER A 125 8.31 -29.46 -8.23
N PRO A 126 8.24 -30.10 -9.42
CA PRO A 126 8.62 -29.47 -10.68
C PRO A 126 7.71 -28.28 -11.01
N VAL A 127 8.19 -27.34 -11.84
CA VAL A 127 7.36 -26.22 -12.34
C VAL A 127 6.10 -26.78 -13.02
N LYS A 128 4.94 -26.25 -12.61
CA LYS A 128 3.65 -26.55 -13.23
C LYS A 128 3.35 -25.52 -14.32
N PRO A 129 2.58 -25.90 -15.37
CA PRO A 129 2.20 -24.94 -16.41
C PRO A 129 1.26 -23.88 -15.82
N SER A 130 1.60 -22.60 -16.03
CA SER A 130 0.81 -21.47 -15.53
C SER A 130 -0.53 -21.33 -16.25
N ARG A 131 -0.67 -21.87 -17.47
CA ARG A 131 -1.87 -21.73 -18.31
C ARG A 131 -2.37 -23.09 -18.81
N VAL A 132 -3.69 -23.27 -18.77
CA VAL A 132 -4.41 -24.38 -19.39
C VAL A 132 -5.57 -23.83 -20.22
N GLY A 133 -5.45 -23.89 -21.54
CA GLY A 133 -6.37 -23.19 -22.45
C GLY A 133 -6.27 -21.68 -22.25
N GLU A 134 -7.41 -21.02 -22.05
CA GLU A 134 -7.45 -19.56 -21.79
C GLU A 134 -7.22 -19.20 -20.31
N LEU A 135 -7.28 -20.17 -19.40
CA LEU A 135 -7.21 -19.93 -17.96
C LEU A 135 -5.75 -19.97 -17.47
N VAL A 136 -5.33 -18.91 -16.77
CA VAL A 136 -4.12 -18.94 -15.93
C VAL A 136 -4.47 -19.57 -14.60
N LYS A 137 -3.95 -20.77 -14.36
CA LYS A 137 -4.25 -21.58 -13.18
C LYS A 137 -3.37 -21.17 -12.00
N ILE A 138 -3.83 -21.50 -10.80
CA ILE A 138 -2.96 -21.50 -9.63
C ILE A 138 -2.05 -22.73 -9.73
N GLU A 139 -0.75 -22.50 -9.63
CA GLU A 139 0.27 -23.53 -9.56
C GLU A 139 0.35 -24.03 -8.11
N ASP A 140 -0.20 -25.21 -7.85
CA ASP A 140 -0.17 -25.80 -6.51
C ASP A 140 1.17 -26.48 -6.20
N TYR A 141 1.96 -25.93 -5.29
CA TYR A 141 3.20 -26.56 -4.81
C TYR A 141 3.11 -27.09 -3.39
N THR A 142 1.91 -27.17 -2.80
CA THR A 142 1.70 -27.77 -1.49
C THR A 142 2.15 -29.23 -1.49
N THR A 143 2.67 -29.71 -0.36
CA THR A 143 3.26 -31.05 -0.22
C THR A 143 2.30 -32.16 -0.64
N LEU A 144 1.01 -32.01 -0.34
CA LEU A 144 -0.02 -33.01 -0.66
C LEU A 144 -0.73 -32.74 -2.01
N GLY A 145 -0.45 -31.62 -2.68
CA GLY A 145 -1.15 -31.21 -3.90
C GLY A 145 -2.64 -30.98 -3.68
N VAL A 146 -2.98 -30.36 -2.54
CA VAL A 146 -4.35 -30.05 -2.09
C VAL A 146 -4.50 -28.56 -1.81
N GLY A 147 -3.86 -27.72 -2.61
CA GLY A 147 -3.94 -26.27 -2.46
C GLY A 147 -5.38 -25.76 -2.37
N LEU A 148 -5.60 -24.74 -1.53
CA LEU A 148 -6.93 -24.18 -1.20
C LEU A 148 -7.84 -25.14 -0.40
N ALA A 149 -7.33 -26.23 0.16
CA ALA A 149 -8.16 -27.17 0.92
C ALA A 149 -8.79 -26.54 2.17
N ASN A 150 -8.04 -25.73 2.92
CA ASN A 150 -8.55 -25.09 4.13
C ASN A 150 -9.57 -24.01 3.77
N PHE A 151 -9.26 -23.19 2.76
CA PHE A 151 -10.18 -22.21 2.22
C PHE A 151 -11.47 -22.87 1.70
N LYS A 152 -11.38 -23.99 0.97
CA LYS A 152 -12.54 -24.76 0.50
C LYS A 152 -13.35 -25.35 1.66
N ALA A 153 -12.69 -25.86 2.69
CA ALA A 153 -13.35 -26.40 3.88
C ALA A 153 -14.14 -25.30 4.62
N ALA A 154 -13.49 -24.15 4.87
CA ALA A 154 -14.11 -22.99 5.52
C ALA A 154 -15.37 -22.50 4.77
N LEU A 155 -15.33 -22.48 3.43
CA LEU A 155 -16.51 -22.14 2.60
C LEU A 155 -17.68 -23.13 2.80
N GLY A 156 -17.39 -24.39 3.14
CA GLY A 156 -18.40 -25.43 3.37
C GLY A 156 -19.05 -25.38 4.76
N GLU A 157 -18.42 -24.75 5.75
CA GLU A 157 -18.90 -24.71 7.15
C GLU A 157 -20.02 -23.68 7.38
N GLY A 158 -20.20 -22.73 6.46
CA GLY A 158 -21.27 -21.74 6.52
C GLY A 158 -21.03 -20.55 7.47
N GLY A 159 -19.82 -20.46 8.04
CA GLY A 159 -19.35 -19.30 8.79
C GLY A 159 -18.91 -18.13 7.90
N LEU A 160 -18.21 -17.17 8.49
CA LEU A 160 -17.52 -16.14 7.71
C LEU A 160 -16.10 -16.62 7.38
N VAL A 161 -15.82 -16.73 6.09
CA VAL A 161 -14.50 -17.03 5.55
C VAL A 161 -13.74 -15.73 5.31
N ARG A 162 -12.44 -15.72 5.60
CA ARG A 162 -11.59 -14.52 5.52
C ARG A 162 -10.42 -14.71 4.58
N VAL A 163 -10.28 -13.75 3.68
CA VAL A 163 -9.14 -13.62 2.77
C VAL A 163 -8.36 -12.36 3.14
N ALA A 164 -7.06 -12.49 3.42
CA ALA A 164 -6.16 -11.34 3.51
C ALA A 164 -5.46 -11.14 2.16
N VAL A 165 -5.55 -9.95 1.58
CA VAL A 165 -4.68 -9.55 0.45
C VAL A 165 -3.67 -8.55 0.98
N VAL A 166 -2.43 -9.02 1.11
CA VAL A 166 -1.30 -8.29 1.70
C VAL A 166 -0.30 -8.03 0.59
N GLY A 167 0.01 -6.76 0.34
CA GLY A 167 0.77 -6.44 -0.85
C GLY A 167 1.18 -5.00 -1.00
N ASP A 168 1.60 -4.64 -2.21
CA ASP A 168 2.12 -3.32 -2.51
C ASP A 168 1.13 -2.43 -3.28
N SER A 169 1.62 -1.82 -4.34
CA SER A 169 0.99 -0.86 -5.21
C SER A 169 -0.19 -1.39 -6.03
N TYR A 170 -0.26 -2.69 -6.36
CA TYR A 170 -1.39 -3.23 -7.15
C TYR A 170 -2.70 -3.26 -6.36
N ILE A 171 -2.58 -3.39 -5.04
CA ILE A 171 -3.70 -3.37 -4.11
C ILE A 171 -3.90 -2.03 -3.42
N GLU A 172 -3.01 -1.05 -3.67
CA GLU A 172 -3.10 0.26 -3.03
C GLU A 172 -4.43 0.95 -3.32
N GLY A 173 -5.03 1.58 -2.32
CA GLY A 173 -6.35 2.18 -2.49
C GLY A 173 -7.43 1.16 -2.89
N ASP A 174 -7.20 -0.13 -2.58
CA ASP A 174 -8.10 -1.24 -2.90
C ASP A 174 -8.25 -1.43 -4.42
N ILE A 175 -7.27 -1.00 -5.24
CA ILE A 175 -7.34 -0.99 -6.72
C ILE A 175 -7.78 -2.33 -7.29
N PHE A 176 -7.05 -3.39 -6.93
CA PHE A 176 -7.35 -4.78 -7.28
C PHE A 176 -8.34 -5.42 -6.30
N THR A 177 -8.10 -5.26 -5.00
CA THR A 177 -8.77 -6.03 -3.95
C THR A 177 -10.26 -5.74 -3.84
N GLN A 178 -10.73 -4.54 -4.18
CA GLN A 178 -12.17 -4.23 -4.15
C GLN A 178 -12.99 -5.05 -5.14
N ASP A 179 -12.43 -5.32 -6.32
CA ASP A 179 -13.10 -6.05 -7.38
C ASP A 179 -13.03 -7.56 -7.10
N LEU A 180 -11.90 -8.05 -6.56
CA LEU A 180 -11.80 -9.42 -6.04
C LEU A 180 -12.81 -9.66 -4.91
N ARG A 181 -12.91 -8.72 -3.96
CA ARG A 181 -13.91 -8.74 -2.87
C ARG A 181 -15.33 -8.82 -3.42
N SER A 182 -15.68 -7.94 -4.34
CA SER A 182 -17.01 -7.88 -4.95
C SER A 182 -17.37 -9.20 -5.66
N LEU A 183 -16.42 -9.80 -6.39
CA LEU A 183 -16.62 -11.08 -7.08
C LEU A 183 -16.81 -12.23 -6.09
N LEU A 184 -15.96 -12.33 -5.07
CA LEU A 184 -16.04 -13.39 -4.05
C LEU A 184 -17.31 -13.24 -3.19
N GLN A 185 -17.64 -12.04 -2.75
CA GLN A 185 -18.89 -11.78 -2.01
C GLN A 185 -20.14 -11.97 -2.88
N GLY A 186 -20.04 -11.72 -4.18
CA GLY A 186 -21.12 -12.00 -5.13
C GLY A 186 -21.40 -13.50 -5.30
N GLU A 187 -20.36 -14.33 -5.24
CA GLU A 187 -20.47 -15.78 -5.38
C GLU A 187 -20.87 -16.48 -4.07
N TYR A 188 -20.23 -16.10 -2.95
CA TYR A 188 -20.34 -16.82 -1.67
C TYR A 188 -21.13 -16.06 -0.60
N GLY A 189 -21.68 -14.89 -0.95
CA GLY A 189 -22.24 -13.97 0.03
C GLY A 189 -21.16 -13.27 0.85
N GLY A 190 -21.60 -12.39 1.74
CA GLY A 190 -20.73 -11.51 2.52
C GLY A 190 -21.02 -10.05 2.22
N GLU A 191 -20.51 -9.18 3.09
CA GLU A 191 -20.81 -7.76 3.06
C GLU A 191 -19.67 -6.96 3.68
N GLY A 192 -19.76 -5.65 3.52
CA GLY A 192 -18.76 -4.72 4.01
C GLY A 192 -17.47 -4.77 3.21
N VAL A 193 -16.46 -4.17 3.81
CA VAL A 193 -15.19 -3.80 3.19
C VAL A 193 -14.00 -4.50 3.87
N GLY A 194 -14.25 -5.21 4.97
CA GLY A 194 -13.23 -5.89 5.76
C GLY A 194 -12.35 -4.90 6.51
N TYR A 195 -11.05 -5.17 6.53
CA TYR A 195 -10.05 -4.33 7.19
C TYR A 195 -9.98 -2.89 6.64
N VAL A 196 -9.94 -1.92 7.56
CA VAL A 196 -9.57 -0.52 7.32
C VAL A 196 -8.67 -0.03 8.47
N ASN A 197 -7.54 0.55 8.13
CA ASN A 197 -6.60 1.17 9.07
C ASN A 197 -7.22 2.35 9.83
N MET A 198 -6.56 2.82 10.91
CA MET A 198 -7.10 3.93 11.73
C MET A 198 -7.03 5.30 11.03
N HIS A 199 -6.01 5.52 10.19
CA HIS A 199 -5.79 6.80 9.51
C HIS A 199 -5.21 6.63 8.12
N THR A 200 -5.71 7.40 7.15
CA THR A 200 -5.18 7.46 5.78
C THR A 200 -4.71 8.87 5.43
N ASN A 201 -3.56 8.98 4.78
CA ASN A 201 -3.07 10.24 4.21
C ASN A 201 -3.72 10.58 2.85
N PHE A 202 -4.47 9.64 2.27
CA PHE A 202 -5.06 9.76 0.94
C PHE A 202 -6.57 9.50 0.98
N PRO A 203 -7.34 10.32 1.72
CA PRO A 203 -8.79 10.16 1.77
C PRO A 203 -9.38 10.28 0.36
N GLY A 204 -10.21 9.30 -0.02
CA GLY A 204 -10.85 9.24 -1.33
C GLY A 204 -10.11 8.40 -2.39
N PHE A 205 -8.89 7.93 -2.11
CA PHE A 205 -8.22 6.99 -3.02
C PHE A 205 -8.89 5.61 -3.03
N ARG A 206 -9.27 5.11 -1.86
CA ARG A 206 -10.11 3.90 -1.70
C ARG A 206 -11.56 4.21 -2.04
N ARG A 207 -12.16 3.46 -2.97
CA ARG A 207 -13.54 3.68 -3.44
C ARG A 207 -14.60 2.89 -2.69
N SER A 208 -14.21 1.74 -2.11
CA SER A 208 -15.10 0.81 -1.41
C SER A 208 -15.58 1.32 -0.04
N VAL A 209 -14.84 2.24 0.58
CA VAL A 209 -15.19 2.88 1.85
C VAL A 209 -14.64 4.30 1.86
N LYS A 210 -15.42 5.25 2.37
CA LYS A 210 -14.90 6.57 2.71
C LYS A 210 -14.33 6.53 4.10
N GLN A 211 -13.08 6.96 4.22
CA GLN A 211 -12.42 7.13 5.51
C GLN A 211 -12.12 8.61 5.73
N SER A 212 -12.35 9.09 6.95
CA SER A 212 -11.91 10.40 7.41
C SER A 212 -11.56 10.34 8.90
N GLY A 213 -10.93 11.40 9.41
CA GLY A 213 -10.43 11.41 10.78
C GLY A 213 -9.05 12.02 10.88
N ASP A 214 -8.58 12.20 12.12
CA ASP A 214 -7.29 12.77 12.46
C ASP A 214 -6.85 12.31 13.86
N GLY A 215 -5.69 12.81 14.31
CA GLY A 215 -5.19 12.58 15.66
C GLY A 215 -4.57 11.20 15.90
N TRP A 216 -4.26 10.44 14.85
CA TRP A 216 -3.51 9.19 14.93
C TRP A 216 -2.10 9.35 14.39
N LYS A 217 -1.11 8.83 15.11
CA LYS A 217 0.24 8.60 14.60
C LYS A 217 0.39 7.14 14.20
N THR A 218 0.59 6.88 12.92
CA THR A 218 0.81 5.53 12.38
C THR A 218 2.30 5.19 12.33
N PHE A 219 2.63 3.98 12.74
CA PHE A 219 3.94 3.36 12.65
C PHE A 219 3.88 2.23 11.64
N THR A 220 4.90 2.11 10.79
CA THR A 220 4.95 1.13 9.68
C THR A 220 6.24 0.30 9.73
N ALA A 221 6.19 -0.95 9.25
CA ALA A 221 7.29 -1.91 9.38
C ALA A 221 8.59 -1.55 8.63
N ASN A 222 8.54 -0.65 7.65
CA ASN A 222 9.72 -0.13 6.95
C ASN A 222 10.48 0.99 7.70
N LYS A 223 9.99 1.41 8.87
CA LYS A 223 10.63 2.42 9.73
C LYS A 223 11.01 1.80 11.07
N LYS A 224 11.59 2.60 11.96
CA LYS A 224 11.76 2.20 13.37
C LYS A 224 10.39 2.04 14.01
N ILE A 225 10.11 0.83 14.49
CA ILE A 225 8.80 0.40 14.98
C ILE A 225 9.00 -0.58 16.14
N ASP A 226 8.02 -0.67 17.02
CA ASP A 226 8.02 -1.70 18.07
C ASP A 226 7.47 -3.02 17.50
N ARG A 227 8.34 -4.03 17.41
CA ARG A 227 8.00 -5.33 16.80
C ARG A 227 6.92 -6.09 17.56
N LYS A 228 6.63 -5.75 18.82
CA LYS A 228 5.56 -6.42 19.57
C LYS A 228 4.15 -6.10 19.03
N TYR A 229 4.01 -5.02 18.26
CA TYR A 229 2.71 -4.53 17.78
C TYR A 229 2.56 -4.62 16.26
N ILE A 230 3.41 -5.39 15.58
CA ILE A 230 3.33 -5.55 14.12
C ILE A 230 2.46 -6.76 13.82
N ASP A 231 1.27 -6.50 13.33
CA ASP A 231 0.39 -7.51 12.75
C ASP A 231 0.66 -7.66 11.24
N ILE A 232 -0.14 -8.49 10.57
CA ILE A 232 0.01 -8.75 9.13
C ILE A 232 -0.30 -7.52 8.25
N ALA A 233 -0.95 -6.47 8.78
CA ALA A 233 -1.12 -5.19 8.09
C ALA A 233 0.13 -4.29 8.16
N GLU A 234 1.20 -4.76 8.83
CA GLU A 234 2.51 -4.13 8.95
C GLU A 234 2.51 -2.72 9.55
N GLN A 235 1.46 -2.39 10.31
CA GLN A 235 1.29 -1.08 10.92
C GLN A 235 0.44 -1.10 12.19
N TYR A 236 0.63 -0.10 13.04
CA TYR A 236 -0.28 0.22 14.14
C TYR A 236 -0.37 1.73 14.33
N SER A 237 -1.40 2.18 15.03
CA SER A 237 -1.65 3.60 15.27
C SER A 237 -1.79 3.92 16.76
N ILE A 238 -1.21 5.05 17.18
CA ILE A 238 -1.30 5.57 18.55
C ILE A 238 -2.00 6.94 18.52
N PRO A 239 -2.94 7.22 19.44
CA PRO A 239 -3.54 8.55 19.57
C PRO A 239 -2.52 9.64 19.91
N THR A 240 -2.59 10.78 19.23
CA THR A 240 -1.85 12.02 19.54
C THR A 240 -2.84 13.12 19.92
N GLY A 241 -3.48 12.96 21.08
CA GLY A 241 -4.62 13.78 21.51
C GLY A 241 -5.94 13.03 21.32
N THR A 242 -7.03 13.75 21.05
CA THR A 242 -8.32 13.13 20.72
C THR A 242 -8.30 12.63 19.29
N ALA A 243 -7.89 11.39 19.12
CA ALA A 243 -7.89 10.69 17.84
C ALA A 243 -9.30 10.30 17.44
N LYS A 244 -9.60 10.40 16.14
CA LYS A 244 -10.91 10.10 15.58
C LYS A 244 -10.76 9.40 14.24
N SER A 245 -11.50 8.33 14.05
CA SER A 245 -11.62 7.62 12.77
C SER A 245 -13.09 7.44 12.43
N LEU A 246 -13.47 7.79 11.20
CA LEU A 246 -14.81 7.65 10.67
C LEU A 246 -14.76 6.86 9.37
N TYR A 247 -15.70 5.94 9.24
CA TYR A 247 -15.85 5.05 8.10
C TYR A 247 -17.29 5.14 7.61
N GLU A 248 -17.48 5.29 6.30
CA GLU A 248 -18.79 5.35 5.65
C GLU A 248 -18.79 4.44 4.42
N GLY A 249 -19.80 3.56 4.35
CA GLY A 249 -20.02 2.68 3.22
C GLY A 249 -20.27 3.46 1.92
N THR A 250 -19.98 2.85 0.79
CA THR A 250 -20.15 3.48 -0.53
C THR A 250 -21.02 2.64 -1.44
N SER A 251 -21.59 3.30 -2.45
CA SER A 251 -22.32 2.62 -3.54
C SER A 251 -21.40 2.20 -4.69
N ALA A 252 -20.08 2.19 -4.50
CA ALA A 252 -19.14 1.72 -5.54
C ALA A 252 -19.38 0.24 -5.87
N PHE A 253 -19.72 -0.56 -4.86
CA PHE A 253 -20.13 -1.95 -4.99
C PHE A 253 -21.41 -2.22 -4.20
N PRO A 254 -22.26 -3.19 -4.61
CA PRO A 254 -23.49 -3.52 -3.88
C PRO A 254 -23.27 -3.86 -2.41
N GLN A 255 -22.20 -4.61 -2.12
CA GLN A 255 -21.91 -5.20 -0.80
C GLN A 255 -21.23 -4.20 0.16
N THR A 256 -20.76 -3.04 -0.31
CA THR A 256 -19.98 -2.08 0.49
C THR A 256 -20.81 -0.92 1.05
N LYS A 257 -22.13 -0.92 0.85
CA LYS A 257 -23.03 0.16 1.33
C LYS A 257 -23.23 0.13 2.83
N SER A 258 -23.18 -1.05 3.43
CA SER A 258 -23.41 -1.31 4.85
C SER A 258 -22.78 -2.64 5.25
N TRP A 259 -22.70 -2.89 6.54
CA TRP A 259 -22.21 -4.14 7.13
C TRP A 259 -22.91 -4.38 8.47
N SER A 260 -22.96 -5.63 8.94
CA SER A 260 -23.66 -6.00 10.17
C SER A 260 -22.75 -6.21 11.38
N ARG A 261 -21.44 -6.08 11.23
CA ARG A 261 -20.48 -6.19 12.33
C ARG A 261 -19.33 -5.20 12.15
N SER A 262 -19.14 -4.34 13.15
CA SER A 262 -18.01 -3.42 13.25
C SER A 262 -17.13 -3.84 14.41
N ARG A 263 -15.86 -4.16 14.15
CA ARG A 263 -14.89 -4.52 15.21
C ARG A 263 -13.69 -3.61 15.17
N PHE A 264 -13.28 -3.11 16.33
CA PHE A 264 -12.03 -2.37 16.52
C PHE A 264 -11.11 -3.21 17.40
N LEU A 265 -9.96 -3.62 16.85
CA LEU A 265 -8.94 -4.34 17.60
C LEU A 265 -7.85 -3.39 18.09
N PHE A 266 -7.48 -3.54 19.35
CA PHE A 266 -6.49 -2.70 20.01
C PHE A 266 -5.84 -3.43 21.19
N ILE A 267 -4.72 -2.91 21.69
CA ILE A 267 -4.18 -3.22 23.01
C ILE A 267 -4.19 -1.94 23.84
N SER A 268 -4.60 -2.02 25.10
CA SER A 268 -4.36 -0.92 26.04
C SER A 268 -4.05 -1.43 27.45
N PRO A 269 -2.81 -1.28 27.95
CA PRO A 269 -2.42 -1.76 29.27
C PRO A 269 -3.12 -1.05 30.45
N GLU A 270 -3.79 0.07 30.20
CA GLU A 270 -4.48 0.89 31.19
C GLU A 270 -5.98 0.93 30.89
N ASP A 271 -6.80 1.28 31.88
CA ASP A 271 -8.23 1.50 31.65
C ASP A 271 -8.42 2.65 30.64
N VAL A 272 -9.27 2.42 29.64
CA VAL A 272 -9.53 3.40 28.58
C VAL A 272 -11.01 3.71 28.42
N THR A 273 -11.29 4.91 27.96
CA THR A 273 -12.58 5.29 27.39
C THR A 273 -12.45 5.41 25.88
N ILE A 274 -13.28 4.65 25.17
CA ILE A 274 -13.40 4.70 23.72
C ILE A 274 -14.83 5.14 23.40
N SER A 275 -14.99 6.27 22.71
CA SER A 275 -16.29 6.65 22.17
C SER A 275 -16.53 5.96 20.82
N VAL A 276 -17.74 5.44 20.63
CA VAL A 276 -18.17 4.77 19.41
C VAL A 276 -19.39 5.50 18.84
N LYS A 277 -19.51 5.52 17.51
CA LYS A 277 -20.68 6.07 16.81
C LYS A 277 -21.06 5.17 15.66
N THR A 278 -22.36 4.92 15.49
CA THR A 278 -22.93 4.18 14.36
C THR A 278 -23.96 5.04 13.65
N ASP A 279 -23.86 5.16 12.33
CA ASP A 279 -24.73 6.01 11.52
C ASP A 279 -24.86 7.43 12.11
N ASP A 280 -26.11 7.88 12.33
CA ASP A 280 -26.41 9.21 12.85
C ASP A 280 -26.65 9.21 14.37
N SER A 281 -26.22 8.16 15.08
CA SER A 281 -26.30 8.09 16.54
C SER A 281 -25.44 9.17 17.22
N GLU A 282 -25.72 9.45 18.48
CA GLU A 282 -24.76 10.16 19.32
C GLU A 282 -23.53 9.28 19.61
N TRP A 283 -22.44 9.92 20.03
CA TRP A 283 -21.27 9.20 20.52
C TRP A 283 -21.58 8.52 21.84
N GLU A 284 -21.34 7.22 21.92
CA GLU A 284 -21.50 6.42 23.12
C GLU A 284 -20.12 6.10 23.70
N GLU A 285 -19.90 6.40 24.98
CA GLU A 285 -18.64 6.07 25.66
C GLU A 285 -18.65 4.62 26.16
N ARG A 286 -17.58 3.90 25.86
CA ARG A 286 -17.31 2.56 26.36
C ARG A 286 -16.08 2.63 27.27
N ASN A 287 -16.27 2.32 28.54
CA ASN A 287 -15.18 2.16 29.50
C ASN A 287 -14.70 0.71 29.44
N ILE A 288 -13.40 0.52 29.20
CA ILE A 288 -12.80 -0.78 28.97
C ILE A 288 -11.63 -0.91 29.94
N SER A 289 -11.61 -2.01 30.69
CA SER A 289 -10.50 -2.32 31.59
C SER A 289 -9.23 -2.61 30.81
N GLY A 290 -8.10 -2.13 31.33
CA GLY A 290 -6.80 -2.33 30.70
C GLY A 290 -6.39 -3.81 30.61
N SER A 291 -5.72 -4.16 29.52
CA SER A 291 -5.14 -5.48 29.25
C SER A 291 -3.84 -5.35 28.47
N PRO A 292 -2.80 -6.15 28.78
CA PRO A 292 -1.62 -6.24 27.95
C PRO A 292 -1.84 -7.02 26.64
N SER A 293 -2.91 -7.81 26.55
CA SER A 293 -3.27 -8.63 25.37
C SER A 293 -4.31 -7.94 24.48
N VAL A 294 -4.46 -8.43 23.24
CA VAL A 294 -5.43 -7.92 22.26
C VAL A 294 -6.85 -7.89 22.85
N GLN A 295 -7.54 -6.78 22.58
CA GLN A 295 -8.94 -6.55 22.94
C GLN A 295 -9.73 -6.21 21.69
N CYS A 296 -11.00 -6.61 21.66
CA CYS A 296 -11.91 -6.30 20.58
C CYS A 296 -13.14 -5.53 21.11
N LEU A 297 -13.35 -4.33 20.60
CA LEU A 297 -14.63 -3.63 20.73
C LEU A 297 -15.50 -3.99 19.53
N GLU A 298 -16.58 -4.73 19.78
CA GLU A 298 -17.55 -5.14 18.75
C GLU A 298 -18.88 -4.37 18.87
N VAL A 299 -19.40 -3.94 17.73
CA VAL A 299 -20.78 -3.47 17.57
C VAL A 299 -21.45 -4.29 16.47
N GLY A 300 -22.45 -5.06 16.85
CA GLY A 300 -23.29 -5.82 15.95
C GLY A 300 -24.53 -5.03 15.50
N GLY A 301 -25.04 -5.38 14.33
CA GLY A 301 -26.21 -4.75 13.70
C GLY A 301 -25.86 -4.05 12.38
N PRO A 302 -26.80 -3.98 11.43
CA PRO A 302 -26.57 -3.37 10.12
C PRO A 302 -26.39 -1.86 10.27
N VAL A 303 -25.24 -1.35 9.84
CA VAL A 303 -24.87 0.07 9.85
C VAL A 303 -24.20 0.45 8.53
N SER A 304 -24.27 1.73 8.17
CA SER A 304 -23.59 2.30 7.00
C SER A 304 -22.41 3.22 7.37
N LYS A 305 -22.34 3.65 8.65
CA LYS A 305 -21.23 4.43 9.19
C LYS A 305 -20.76 3.86 10.52
N PHE A 306 -19.46 3.88 10.74
CA PHE A 306 -18.83 3.54 12.02
C PHE A 306 -17.79 4.58 12.39
N GLY A 307 -17.72 4.93 13.67
CA GLY A 307 -16.80 5.92 14.19
C GLY A 307 -16.17 5.48 15.49
N ILE A 308 -14.86 5.68 15.61
CA ILE A 308 -14.07 5.50 16.83
C ILE A 308 -13.46 6.83 17.21
N LYS A 309 -13.47 7.16 18.50
CA LYS A 309 -12.80 8.33 19.06
C LYS A 309 -12.22 8.00 20.42
N THR A 310 -10.97 8.34 20.65
CA THR A 310 -10.31 8.14 21.96
C THR A 310 -9.18 9.14 22.17
N SER A 311 -8.90 9.45 23.43
CA SER A 311 -7.75 10.26 23.83
C SER A 311 -6.68 9.46 24.58
N ALA A 312 -6.84 8.13 24.68
CA ALA A 312 -5.96 7.25 25.45
C ALA A 312 -4.63 7.01 24.73
N THR A 313 -3.57 7.71 25.14
CA THR A 313 -2.24 7.60 24.51
C THR A 313 -1.53 6.27 24.77
N SER A 314 -2.00 5.48 25.74
CA SER A 314 -1.54 4.11 26.02
C SER A 314 -2.19 3.07 25.10
N LEU A 315 -3.19 3.45 24.30
CA LEU A 315 -3.85 2.57 23.34
C LEU A 315 -3.01 2.40 22.06
N ILE A 316 -2.90 1.15 21.61
CA ILE A 316 -2.35 0.75 20.32
C ILE A 316 -3.50 0.22 19.47
N GLY A 317 -3.90 0.94 18.41
CA GLY A 317 -4.96 0.53 17.51
C GLY A 317 -4.41 -0.19 16.27
N PHE A 318 -4.97 -1.36 15.95
CA PHE A 318 -4.56 -2.14 14.77
C PHE A 318 -5.41 -1.82 13.54
N GLY A 319 -6.69 -1.54 13.75
CA GLY A 319 -7.62 -1.18 12.68
C GLY A 319 -9.04 -1.59 13.01
N VAL A 320 -9.93 -1.40 12.04
CA VAL A 320 -11.31 -1.86 12.12
C VAL A 320 -11.62 -2.91 11.07
N TRP A 321 -12.49 -3.85 11.39
CA TRP A 321 -13.05 -4.83 10.47
C TRP A 321 -14.55 -4.59 10.35
N LEU A 322 -14.97 -4.25 9.13
CA LEU A 322 -16.33 -3.83 8.77
C LEU A 322 -16.90 -4.89 7.82
N ASP A 323 -17.56 -5.90 8.38
CA ASP A 323 -18.00 -7.11 7.67
C ASP A 323 -19.29 -7.70 8.27
N GLY A 324 -19.64 -8.94 7.90
CA GLY A 324 -20.80 -9.66 8.40
C GLY A 324 -20.44 -10.87 9.27
N ALA A 325 -21.45 -11.66 9.64
CA ALA A 325 -21.27 -12.90 10.40
C ALA A 325 -21.06 -14.15 9.52
N SER A 326 -21.31 -14.07 8.21
CA SER A 326 -21.22 -15.18 7.26
C SER A 326 -20.84 -14.72 5.86
N GLY A 327 -20.46 -15.67 4.99
CA GLY A 327 -20.02 -15.40 3.61
C GLY A 327 -18.52 -15.17 3.56
N ILE A 328 -18.05 -14.24 2.71
CA ILE A 328 -16.61 -13.89 2.61
C ILE A 328 -16.34 -12.44 3.03
N SER A 329 -15.29 -12.24 3.83
CA SER A 329 -14.60 -10.96 3.99
C SER A 329 -13.26 -10.99 3.27
N VAL A 330 -12.96 -9.93 2.51
CA VAL A 330 -11.66 -9.79 1.82
C VAL A 330 -10.98 -8.51 2.28
N ASP A 331 -9.91 -8.66 3.05
CA ASP A 331 -9.17 -7.57 3.65
C ASP A 331 -8.09 -7.07 2.70
N CYS A 332 -7.93 -5.75 2.61
CA CYS A 332 -6.90 -5.11 1.78
C CYS A 332 -5.86 -4.43 2.67
N MET A 333 -4.65 -4.96 2.70
CA MET A 333 -3.55 -4.50 3.55
C MET A 333 -2.36 -4.10 2.67
N SER A 334 -2.42 -2.87 2.15
CA SER A 334 -1.42 -2.34 1.22
C SER A 334 -0.27 -1.63 1.94
N SER A 335 0.95 -2.05 1.66
CA SER A 335 2.20 -1.46 2.12
C SER A 335 2.96 -0.83 0.95
N ARG A 336 2.75 0.46 0.70
CA ARG A 336 3.35 1.17 -0.45
C ARG A 336 4.88 1.10 -0.40
N GLY A 337 5.48 0.60 -1.48
CA GLY A 337 6.94 0.58 -1.68
C GLY A 337 7.66 -0.60 -1.02
N PHE A 338 6.92 -1.57 -0.47
CA PHE A 338 7.52 -2.70 0.22
C PHE A 338 7.82 -3.83 -0.77
N SER A 339 8.90 -4.57 -0.53
CA SER A 339 9.25 -5.78 -1.27
C SER A 339 8.64 -7.06 -0.68
N GLY A 340 7.95 -6.96 0.46
CA GLY A 340 7.32 -8.05 1.19
C GLY A 340 8.19 -8.70 2.27
N ILE A 341 9.51 -8.47 2.27
CA ILE A 341 10.43 -9.07 3.24
C ILE A 341 10.20 -8.63 4.69
N THR A 342 9.58 -7.46 4.88
CA THR A 342 9.26 -6.90 6.20
C THR A 342 8.20 -7.71 6.93
N LEU A 343 7.48 -8.60 6.25
CA LEU A 343 6.54 -9.54 6.86
C LEU A 343 7.21 -10.51 7.85
N THR A 344 8.52 -10.73 7.75
CA THR A 344 9.31 -11.43 8.79
C THR A 344 9.33 -10.69 10.14
N LYS A 345 8.86 -9.43 10.18
CA LYS A 345 8.72 -8.64 11.41
C LYS A 345 7.37 -8.82 12.10
N VAL A 346 6.37 -9.41 11.43
CA VAL A 346 5.06 -9.71 12.01
C VAL A 346 5.26 -10.55 13.27
N ASN A 347 4.58 -10.20 14.35
CA ASN A 347 4.74 -10.89 15.63
C ASN A 347 3.81 -12.11 15.70
N PRO A 348 4.34 -13.34 15.84
CA PRO A 348 3.50 -14.54 15.89
C PRO A 348 2.53 -14.56 17.07
N ASP A 349 2.96 -14.12 18.26
CA ASP A 349 2.12 -14.12 19.46
C ASP A 349 0.95 -13.13 19.30
N LEU A 350 1.25 -11.92 18.79
CA LEU A 350 0.21 -10.94 18.46
C LEU A 350 -0.75 -11.49 17.42
N SER A 351 -0.24 -12.11 16.34
CA SER A 351 -1.09 -12.74 15.33
C SER A 351 -2.02 -13.80 15.93
N ARG A 352 -1.54 -14.58 16.91
CA ARG A 352 -2.38 -15.57 17.59
C ARG A 352 -3.41 -14.94 18.54
N GLU A 353 -3.07 -13.89 19.26
CA GLU A 353 -4.05 -13.13 20.07
C GLU A 353 -5.11 -12.47 19.17
N MET A 354 -4.71 -11.88 18.05
CA MET A 354 -5.65 -11.29 17.09
C MET A 354 -6.55 -12.34 16.43
N ALA A 355 -6.02 -13.54 16.17
CA ALA A 355 -6.74 -14.65 15.57
C ALA A 355 -7.93 -15.16 16.42
N GLU A 356 -7.98 -14.86 17.71
CA GLU A 356 -9.17 -15.10 18.54
C GLU A 356 -10.40 -14.30 18.04
N TYR A 357 -10.17 -13.20 17.32
CA TYR A 357 -11.20 -12.33 16.77
C TYR A 357 -11.20 -12.31 15.23
N ILE A 358 -10.01 -12.33 14.62
CA ILE A 358 -9.76 -12.21 13.18
C ILE A 358 -8.64 -13.20 12.79
N ASP A 359 -9.02 -14.40 12.37
CA ASP A 359 -8.10 -15.34 11.70
C ASP A 359 -8.30 -15.29 10.16
N TYR A 360 -7.46 -15.98 9.39
CA TYR A 360 -7.54 -16.02 7.93
C TYR A 360 -7.53 -17.43 7.38
N ASP A 361 -8.37 -17.69 6.39
CA ASP A 361 -8.45 -18.99 5.69
C ASP A 361 -7.59 -18.98 4.42
N LEU A 362 -7.38 -17.81 3.84
CA LEU A 362 -6.52 -17.59 2.67
C LEU A 362 -5.73 -16.28 2.81
N ILE A 363 -4.42 -16.36 2.65
CA ILE A 363 -3.53 -15.19 2.60
C ILE A 363 -2.91 -15.11 1.20
N ILE A 364 -3.15 -13.99 0.52
CA ILE A 364 -2.59 -13.67 -0.79
C ILE A 364 -1.48 -12.64 -0.60
N LEU A 365 -0.26 -13.01 -0.98
CA LEU A 365 0.93 -12.15 -0.91
C LEU A 365 1.22 -11.56 -2.30
N GLU A 366 1.08 -10.26 -2.44
CA GLU A 366 1.29 -9.51 -3.70
C GLU A 366 2.47 -8.55 -3.54
N PHE A 367 3.66 -9.01 -3.91
CA PHE A 367 4.87 -8.20 -3.79
C PHE A 367 5.83 -8.44 -4.97
N GLY A 368 6.89 -7.64 -5.02
CA GLY A 368 8.09 -7.93 -5.81
C GLY A 368 8.43 -6.84 -6.81
N ILE A 369 7.47 -5.99 -7.20
CA ILE A 369 7.74 -4.88 -8.13
C ILE A 369 8.81 -3.93 -7.55
N ASN A 370 8.77 -3.67 -6.23
CA ASN A 370 9.73 -2.83 -5.52
C ASN A 370 11.10 -3.51 -5.23
N ALA A 371 11.26 -4.77 -5.64
CA ALA A 371 12.54 -5.48 -5.60
C ALA A 371 13.24 -5.48 -6.97
N MET A 372 12.59 -5.01 -8.03
CA MET A 372 13.07 -5.13 -9.40
C MET A 372 13.88 -3.93 -9.88
N SER A 373 14.98 -4.21 -10.59
CA SER A 373 15.71 -3.23 -11.39
C SER A 373 16.02 -3.74 -12.80
N ALA A 374 16.18 -2.83 -13.76
CA ALA A 374 16.37 -3.16 -15.18
C ALA A 374 17.68 -3.91 -15.46
N LYS A 375 18.62 -3.89 -14.50
CA LYS A 375 19.92 -4.56 -14.59
C LYS A 375 19.99 -5.85 -13.79
N GLN A 376 19.08 -6.06 -12.83
CA GLN A 376 19.13 -7.22 -11.93
C GLN A 376 18.44 -8.42 -12.56
N LYS A 377 19.23 -9.45 -12.87
CA LYS A 377 18.76 -10.74 -13.38
C LYS A 377 18.83 -11.85 -12.34
N ASP A 378 19.60 -11.63 -11.28
CA ASP A 378 19.69 -12.56 -10.16
C ASP A 378 18.80 -12.07 -9.02
N TYR A 379 17.79 -12.89 -8.72
CA TYR A 379 16.84 -12.68 -7.62
C TYR A 379 16.92 -13.81 -6.59
N SER A 380 18.04 -14.54 -6.52
CA SER A 380 18.24 -15.65 -5.58
C SER A 380 18.09 -15.23 -4.11
N ILE A 381 18.63 -14.06 -3.73
CA ILE A 381 18.46 -13.50 -2.39
C ILE A 381 16.99 -13.21 -2.12
N TYR A 382 16.30 -12.52 -3.05
CA TYR A 382 14.88 -12.23 -2.93
C TYR A 382 14.05 -13.51 -2.80
N CYS A 383 14.31 -14.52 -3.64
CA CYS A 383 13.70 -15.84 -3.56
C CYS A 383 13.88 -16.45 -2.16
N SER A 384 15.11 -16.47 -1.64
CA SER A 384 15.37 -17.03 -0.30
C SER A 384 14.65 -16.26 0.80
N ARG A 385 14.65 -14.92 0.76
CA ARG A 385 13.93 -14.10 1.74
C ARG A 385 12.42 -14.28 1.65
N MET A 386 11.88 -14.46 0.45
CA MET A 386 10.45 -14.72 0.27
C MET A 386 10.06 -16.11 0.81
N VAL A 387 10.94 -17.11 0.72
CA VAL A 387 10.74 -18.40 1.43
C VAL A 387 10.65 -18.18 2.94
N ASP A 388 11.55 -17.37 3.52
CA ASP A 388 11.50 -17.03 4.95
C ASP A 388 10.19 -16.31 5.32
N VAL A 389 9.74 -15.36 4.49
CA VAL A 389 8.45 -14.67 4.65
C VAL A 389 7.29 -15.65 4.65
N ILE A 390 7.17 -16.50 3.64
CA ILE A 390 6.05 -17.45 3.51
C ILE A 390 6.01 -18.39 4.72
N ASN A 391 7.17 -18.91 5.13
CA ASN A 391 7.26 -19.78 6.30
C ASN A 391 6.91 -19.05 7.60
N HIS A 392 7.34 -17.79 7.75
CA HIS A 392 7.00 -16.97 8.91
C HIS A 392 5.50 -16.65 8.97
N VAL A 393 4.89 -16.27 7.85
CA VAL A 393 3.43 -16.04 7.75
C VAL A 393 2.66 -17.31 8.12
N ARG A 394 3.14 -18.49 7.70
CA ARG A 394 2.54 -19.78 8.09
C ARG A 394 2.63 -20.04 9.59
N VAL A 395 3.71 -19.63 10.26
CA VAL A 395 3.79 -19.73 11.73
C VAL A 395 2.74 -18.83 12.40
N CYS A 396 2.52 -17.63 11.87
CA CYS A 396 1.49 -16.71 12.39
C CYS A 396 0.06 -17.21 12.13
N TYR A 397 -0.18 -17.81 10.96
CA TYR A 397 -1.49 -18.25 10.48
C TYR A 397 -1.41 -19.70 9.97
N PRO A 398 -1.35 -20.69 10.88
CA PRO A 398 -1.08 -22.09 10.53
C PRO A 398 -2.20 -22.76 9.73
N GLU A 399 -3.44 -22.28 9.86
CA GLU A 399 -4.60 -22.83 9.15
C GLU A 399 -4.87 -22.12 7.81
N ALA A 400 -4.16 -21.04 7.49
CA ALA A 400 -4.37 -20.32 6.24
C ALA A 400 -3.70 -21.04 5.06
N ASP A 401 -4.43 -21.18 3.96
CA ASP A 401 -3.80 -21.39 2.67
C ASP A 401 -2.99 -20.14 2.28
N ILE A 402 -1.80 -20.30 1.70
CA ILE A 402 -0.95 -19.18 1.28
C ILE A 402 -0.77 -19.20 -0.23
N LEU A 403 -1.13 -18.09 -0.87
CA LEU A 403 -0.96 -17.85 -2.30
C LEU A 403 0.03 -16.71 -2.55
N LEU A 404 1.15 -17.00 -3.20
CA LEU A 404 2.05 -15.98 -3.71
C LEU A 404 1.58 -15.53 -5.10
N MET A 405 1.22 -14.26 -5.21
CA MET A 405 0.91 -13.61 -6.47
C MET A 405 2.20 -13.04 -7.08
N GLY A 406 2.54 -13.49 -8.29
CA GLY A 406 3.72 -13.01 -9.00
C GLY A 406 3.62 -11.53 -9.37
N VAL A 407 4.74 -10.90 -9.75
CA VAL A 407 4.73 -9.53 -10.27
C VAL A 407 3.92 -9.44 -11.57
N GLY A 408 3.26 -8.31 -11.81
CA GLY A 408 2.68 -8.03 -13.12
C GLY A 408 3.74 -7.70 -14.17
N ASP A 409 3.32 -7.58 -15.43
CA ASP A 409 4.21 -7.10 -16.49
C ASP A 409 4.50 -5.61 -16.30
N ARG A 410 5.76 -5.29 -16.01
CA ARG A 410 6.26 -3.93 -15.83
C ARG A 410 6.92 -3.44 -17.13
N GLY A 411 6.68 -2.20 -17.52
CA GLY A 411 7.23 -1.61 -18.73
C GLY A 411 8.49 -0.78 -18.49
N GLU A 412 9.38 -0.78 -19.47
CA GLU A 412 10.53 0.13 -19.55
C GLU A 412 10.57 0.82 -20.92
N LYS A 413 11.10 2.05 -20.95
CA LYS A 413 11.31 2.78 -22.21
C LYS A 413 12.63 2.36 -22.83
N VAL A 414 12.55 1.76 -24.02
CA VAL A 414 13.70 1.40 -24.85
C VAL A 414 13.68 2.27 -26.11
N GLY A 415 14.46 3.35 -26.10
CA GLY A 415 14.38 4.39 -27.12
C GLY A 415 13.03 5.11 -27.07
N SER A 416 12.29 5.13 -28.19
CA SER A 416 10.94 5.71 -28.28
C SER A 416 9.81 4.72 -27.99
N GLN A 417 10.11 3.45 -27.75
CA GLN A 417 9.12 2.40 -27.54
C GLN A 417 9.07 1.98 -26.07
N VAL A 418 7.89 1.56 -25.63
CA VAL A 418 7.70 0.87 -24.35
C VAL A 418 7.70 -0.62 -24.63
N LYS A 419 8.42 -1.37 -23.80
CA LYS A 419 8.48 -2.84 -23.84
C LYS A 419 8.38 -3.38 -22.41
N SER A 420 8.14 -4.67 -22.25
CA SER A 420 8.35 -5.29 -20.94
C SER A 420 9.78 -5.07 -20.48
N MET A 421 9.91 -4.89 -19.17
CA MET A 421 11.17 -4.85 -18.48
C MET A 421 11.89 -6.17 -18.68
N SER A 422 13.09 -6.11 -19.25
CA SER A 422 13.86 -7.31 -19.62
C SER A 422 14.19 -8.27 -18.46
N THR A 423 14.03 -7.80 -17.23
CA THR A 423 14.28 -8.57 -16.00
C THR A 423 13.03 -9.21 -15.37
N ALA A 424 11.83 -8.95 -15.90
CA ALA A 424 10.57 -9.44 -15.33
C ALA A 424 10.46 -10.97 -15.26
N SER A 425 10.92 -11.67 -16.30
CA SER A 425 10.90 -13.14 -16.33
C SER A 425 11.80 -13.78 -15.26
N PHE A 426 12.90 -13.12 -14.88
CA PHE A 426 13.80 -13.58 -13.81
C PHE A 426 13.14 -13.43 -12.44
N MET A 427 12.43 -12.33 -12.20
CA MET A 427 11.65 -12.14 -10.97
C MET A 427 10.53 -13.18 -10.84
N ILE A 428 9.74 -13.38 -11.91
CA ILE A 428 8.69 -14.41 -11.95
C ILE A 428 9.25 -15.80 -11.65
N SER A 429 10.41 -16.14 -12.23
CA SER A 429 11.08 -17.41 -11.96
C SER A 429 11.48 -17.54 -10.49
N ALA A 430 12.04 -16.48 -9.90
CA ALA A 430 12.43 -16.45 -8.50
C ALA A 430 11.23 -16.55 -7.53
N GLN A 431 10.11 -15.89 -7.83
CA GLN A 431 8.88 -15.99 -7.04
C GLN A 431 8.26 -17.39 -7.14
N ARG A 432 8.20 -17.95 -8.35
CA ARG A 432 7.75 -19.33 -8.55
C ARG A 432 8.62 -20.32 -7.78
N ASP A 433 9.94 -20.17 -7.82
CA ASP A 433 10.84 -21.02 -7.06
C ASP A 433 10.73 -20.80 -5.55
N ALA A 434 10.42 -19.59 -5.09
CA ALA A 434 10.12 -19.34 -3.67
C ALA A 434 8.86 -20.10 -3.23
N ALA A 435 7.77 -20.03 -4.00
CA ALA A 435 6.55 -20.79 -3.70
C ALA A 435 6.79 -22.31 -3.71
N ARG A 436 7.58 -22.81 -4.67
CA ARG A 436 7.98 -24.23 -4.74
C ARG A 436 8.78 -24.68 -3.53
N ARG A 437 9.76 -23.87 -3.10
CA ARG A 437 10.62 -24.16 -1.94
C ARG A 437 9.88 -24.01 -0.61
N ALA A 438 8.88 -23.14 -0.55
CA ALA A 438 8.05 -22.91 0.63
C ALA A 438 6.77 -23.77 0.64
N HIS A 439 6.57 -24.61 -0.37
CA HIS A 439 5.39 -25.48 -0.53
C HIS A 439 4.06 -24.72 -0.43
N CYS A 440 3.93 -23.58 -1.11
CA CYS A 440 2.70 -22.79 -1.16
C CYS A 440 2.16 -22.66 -2.59
N LEU A 441 1.00 -22.04 -2.74
CA LEU A 441 0.40 -21.77 -4.04
C LEU A 441 1.13 -20.62 -4.75
N PHE A 442 1.17 -20.65 -6.07
CA PHE A 442 1.67 -19.55 -6.90
C PHE A 442 0.70 -19.19 -8.02
N TRP A 443 0.51 -17.92 -8.31
CA TRP A 443 -0.25 -17.47 -9.48
C TRP A 443 0.57 -16.48 -10.31
N ASP A 444 0.78 -16.82 -11.59
CA ASP A 444 1.57 -16.00 -12.51
C ASP A 444 0.74 -14.81 -13.03
N THR A 445 0.77 -13.71 -12.29
CA THR A 445 0.10 -12.45 -12.62
C THR A 445 0.54 -11.90 -13.98
N ARG A 446 1.82 -12.03 -14.32
CA ARG A 446 2.36 -11.57 -15.60
C ARG A 446 1.74 -12.36 -16.75
N GLU A 447 1.64 -13.67 -16.60
CA GLU A 447 0.94 -14.52 -17.57
C GLU A 447 -0.55 -14.17 -17.64
N ALA A 448 -1.21 -13.88 -16.50
CA ALA A 448 -2.62 -13.44 -16.47
C ALA A 448 -2.85 -12.11 -17.21
N MET A 449 -1.84 -11.25 -17.25
CA MET A 449 -1.88 -10.03 -18.07
C MET A 449 -1.69 -10.30 -19.57
N GLY A 450 -1.10 -11.43 -19.95
CA GLY A 450 -0.78 -11.79 -21.34
C GLY A 450 0.71 -12.02 -21.60
N GLY A 451 1.55 -11.99 -20.58
CA GLY A 451 2.97 -12.30 -20.67
C GLY A 451 3.82 -11.16 -21.23
N GLU A 452 4.77 -11.51 -22.11
CA GLU A 452 5.71 -10.56 -22.71
C GLU A 452 4.99 -9.49 -23.55
N ASN A 453 5.32 -8.23 -23.27
CA ASN A 453 4.75 -6.99 -23.77
C ASN A 453 3.26 -6.76 -23.44
N ALA A 454 2.68 -7.50 -22.51
CA ALA A 454 1.32 -7.25 -22.04
C ALA A 454 1.14 -5.81 -21.53
N VAL A 455 2.15 -5.23 -20.88
CA VAL A 455 2.12 -3.84 -20.39
C VAL A 455 1.82 -2.81 -21.49
N VAL A 456 2.22 -3.08 -22.73
CA VAL A 456 1.97 -2.19 -23.88
C VAL A 456 0.49 -2.17 -24.22
N GLU A 457 -0.11 -3.35 -24.35
CA GLU A 457 -1.55 -3.49 -24.58
C GLU A 457 -2.35 -2.92 -23.41
N TRP A 458 -1.95 -3.26 -22.18
CA TRP A 458 -2.61 -2.81 -20.96
C TRP A 458 -2.57 -1.29 -20.81
N SER A 459 -1.45 -0.65 -21.11
CA SER A 459 -1.35 0.81 -21.11
C SER A 459 -2.17 1.45 -22.24
N GLY A 460 -2.26 0.80 -23.40
CA GLY A 460 -3.11 1.22 -24.52
C GLY A 460 -4.61 1.16 -24.17
N ALA A 461 -5.02 0.13 -23.44
CA ALA A 461 -6.39 -0.07 -22.97
C ALA A 461 -6.75 0.72 -21.70
N GLY A 462 -5.78 1.44 -21.11
CA GLY A 462 -5.95 2.22 -19.87
C GLY A 462 -6.05 1.36 -18.59
N PHE A 463 -5.53 0.14 -18.62
CA PHE A 463 -5.45 -0.74 -17.44
C PHE A 463 -4.23 -0.44 -16.56
N ILE A 464 -3.16 0.12 -17.14
CA ILE A 464 -1.95 0.57 -16.42
C ILE A 464 -1.73 2.06 -16.69
N ASN A 465 -1.22 2.77 -15.67
CA ASN A 465 -0.85 4.17 -15.74
C ASN A 465 0.27 4.41 -16.77
N LYS A 466 0.52 5.68 -17.13
CA LYS A 466 1.58 6.03 -18.10
C LYS A 466 3.00 5.95 -17.52
N ASP A 467 3.13 5.54 -16.27
CA ASP A 467 4.38 5.07 -15.68
C ASP A 467 4.73 3.63 -16.07
N TYR A 468 3.79 2.89 -16.69
CA TYR A 468 3.94 1.49 -17.11
C TYR A 468 4.23 0.51 -15.96
N ILE A 469 3.87 0.89 -14.73
CA ILE A 469 4.07 0.10 -13.52
C ILE A 469 2.73 -0.13 -12.83
N HIS A 470 2.02 0.96 -12.52
CA HIS A 470 0.89 0.92 -11.60
C HIS A 470 -0.43 0.66 -12.31
N LEU A 471 -1.28 -0.19 -11.71
CA LEU A 471 -2.63 -0.45 -12.21
C LEU A 471 -3.53 0.78 -12.05
N THR A 472 -4.45 0.95 -13.00
CA THR A 472 -5.67 1.74 -12.78
C THR A 472 -6.73 0.86 -12.12
N HIS A 473 -7.77 1.45 -11.54
CA HIS A 473 -8.94 0.68 -11.09
C HIS A 473 -9.56 -0.21 -12.18
N LYS A 474 -9.49 0.22 -13.44
CA LYS A 474 -9.96 -0.58 -14.58
C LYS A 474 -9.09 -1.82 -14.78
N GLY A 475 -7.76 -1.68 -14.62
CA GLY A 475 -6.82 -2.80 -14.67
C GLY A 475 -6.95 -3.73 -13.48
N GLY A 476 -7.14 -3.17 -12.28
CA GLY A 476 -7.44 -3.92 -11.07
C GLY A 476 -8.66 -4.83 -11.25
N ALA A 477 -9.77 -4.29 -11.78
CA ALA A 477 -10.97 -5.07 -12.08
C ALA A 477 -10.74 -6.20 -13.10
N ARG A 478 -9.97 -5.93 -14.17
CA ARG A 478 -9.62 -6.93 -15.18
C ARG A 478 -8.80 -8.07 -14.57
N LEU A 479 -7.76 -7.74 -13.80
CA LEU A 479 -6.86 -8.71 -13.19
C LEU A 479 -7.56 -9.51 -12.08
N ALA A 480 -8.38 -8.85 -11.24
CA ALA A 480 -9.15 -9.50 -10.18
C ALA A 480 -10.10 -10.56 -10.74
N LYS A 481 -10.68 -10.32 -11.92
CA LYS A 481 -11.51 -11.31 -12.60
C LYS A 481 -10.72 -12.55 -13.02
N GLU A 482 -9.48 -12.40 -13.49
CA GLU A 482 -8.62 -13.53 -13.84
C GLU A 482 -8.26 -14.36 -12.60
N LEU A 483 -7.88 -13.72 -11.49
CA LEU A 483 -7.58 -14.45 -10.25
C LEU A 483 -8.83 -15.14 -9.69
N PHE A 484 -9.98 -14.46 -9.69
CA PHE A 484 -11.25 -15.06 -9.28
C PHE A 484 -11.55 -16.32 -10.10
N ASN A 485 -11.40 -16.28 -11.42
CA ASN A 485 -11.63 -17.45 -12.28
C ASN A 485 -10.65 -18.60 -11.95
N ALA A 486 -9.40 -18.29 -11.61
CA ALA A 486 -8.42 -19.28 -11.20
C ALA A 486 -8.81 -19.96 -9.88
N ILE A 487 -9.18 -19.17 -8.86
CA ILE A 487 -9.71 -19.68 -7.58
C ILE A 487 -10.95 -20.55 -7.81
N GLN A 488 -11.92 -20.07 -8.60
CA GLN A 488 -13.13 -20.83 -8.93
C GLN A 488 -12.85 -22.16 -9.64
N SER A 489 -11.79 -22.22 -10.45
CA SER A 489 -11.43 -23.45 -11.14
C SER A 489 -10.87 -24.51 -10.19
N ASP A 490 -10.17 -24.09 -9.15
CA ASP A 490 -9.52 -25.01 -8.19
C ASP A 490 -10.47 -25.42 -7.06
N LEU A 491 -11.48 -24.59 -6.76
CA LEU A 491 -12.52 -24.92 -5.79
C LEU A 491 -13.54 -25.94 -6.30
N LYS A 492 -13.70 -26.10 -7.62
CA LYS A 492 -14.58 -27.11 -8.24
C LYS A 492 -13.95 -28.49 -8.11
#